data_AF-A0A2G4FLK5-F1
#
_entry.id   AF-A0A2G4FLK5-F1
#
_cell.length_a   1.000
_cell.length_b   1.000
_cell.length_c   1.000
_cell.angle_alpha   90.00
_cell.angle_beta   90.00
_cell.angle_gamma   90.00
#
_symmetry.space_group_name_H-M   'P 1'
#
loop_
_entity.id
_entity.type
_entity.pdbx_description
1 polymer ?
#
loop_
_entity_poly.entity_id
_entity_poly.type
_entity_poly.pdbx_seq_one_letter_code
_entity_poly.pdbx_strand_id
1 'polypeptide(L)'
;DAVPVHLLTREAFDIYLKKLAPGGIIVINIANRYLNFEHVLGNMTEDRNIVGMIQGGYEVREIDKYGTNWVVMARKTEDFGVLPELKAELKTDSEDWVETWRKIESNPKLGVWTDDYSNLPSIFKWSR
;
A
#
# COMPACT_ATOMS: atom_id res chain seq x y z
N ASP A 1 -13.51 5.59 -14.16
CA ASP A 1 -14.05 4.93 -12.97
C ASP A 1 -13.46 5.62 -11.74
N ALA A 2 -14.27 5.92 -10.72
CA ALA A 2 -13.83 6.70 -9.57
C ALA A 2 -13.27 5.76 -8.49
N VAL A 3 -12.08 6.06 -7.98
CA VAL A 3 -11.51 5.27 -6.87
C VAL A 3 -12.31 5.57 -5.59
N PRO A 4 -12.75 4.56 -4.82
CA PRO A 4 -13.50 4.78 -3.60
C PRO A 4 -12.59 5.30 -2.47
N VAL A 5 -12.24 6.58 -2.52
CA VAL A 5 -11.33 7.24 -1.57
C VAL A 5 -11.81 7.15 -0.12
N HIS A 6 -13.12 7.06 0.10
CA HIS A 6 -13.75 6.90 1.41
C HIS A 6 -13.39 5.57 2.11
N LEU A 7 -12.81 4.61 1.40
CA LEU A 7 -12.32 3.35 2.00
C LEU A 7 -10.89 3.47 2.53
N LEU A 8 -10.21 4.58 2.26
CA LEU A 8 -8.81 4.85 2.61
C LEU A 8 -8.67 6.00 3.62
N THR A 9 -9.77 6.35 4.30
CA THR A 9 -9.80 7.40 5.30
C THR A 9 -9.47 6.86 6.68
N ARG A 10 -9.08 7.78 7.56
CA ARG A 10 -8.88 7.52 8.99
C ARG A 10 -10.08 6.81 9.61
N GLU A 11 -11.27 7.30 9.34
CA GLU A 11 -12.53 6.79 9.88
C GLU A 11 -12.79 5.36 9.39
N ALA A 12 -12.51 5.08 8.11
CA ALA A 12 -12.58 3.72 7.57
C ALA A 12 -11.58 2.78 8.28
N PHE A 13 -10.34 3.23 8.48
CA PHE A 13 -9.31 2.47 9.19
C PHE A 13 -9.66 2.22 10.66
N ASP A 14 -10.26 3.19 11.35
CA ASP A 14 -10.76 3.00 12.72
C ASP A 14 -11.81 1.87 12.77
N ILE A 15 -12.68 1.79 11.77
CA ILE A 15 -13.66 0.70 11.64
C ILE A 15 -12.96 -0.64 11.37
N TYR A 16 -11.99 -0.67 10.44
CA TYR A 16 -11.24 -1.89 10.13
C TYR A 16 -10.51 -2.42 11.36
N LEU A 17 -9.75 -1.57 12.04
CA LEU A 17 -8.98 -1.92 13.23
C LEU A 17 -9.86 -2.34 14.40
N LYS A 18 -11.07 -1.76 14.55
CA LYS A 18 -12.04 -2.19 15.57
C LYS A 18 -12.60 -3.59 15.31
N LYS A 19 -12.77 -3.96 14.03
CA LYS A 19 -13.30 -5.28 13.63
C LYS A 19 -12.22 -6.35 13.48
N LEU A 20 -10.96 -5.96 13.38
CA LEU A 20 -9.84 -6.86 13.17
C LEU A 20 -9.59 -7.70 14.43
N ALA A 21 -9.54 -9.02 14.29
CA ALA A 21 -9.17 -9.91 15.38
C ALA A 21 -7.74 -9.60 15.91
N PRO A 22 -7.40 -10.04 17.14
CA PRO A 22 -6.00 -10.05 17.58
C PRO A 22 -5.12 -10.80 16.58
N GLY A 23 -3.98 -10.21 16.19
CA GLY A 23 -3.10 -10.76 15.15
C GLY A 23 -3.61 -10.67 13.72
N GLY A 24 -4.77 -10.05 13.48
CA GLY A 24 -5.30 -9.88 12.13
C GLY A 24 -4.50 -8.87 11.29
N ILE A 25 -4.55 -9.05 9.97
CA ILE A 25 -3.91 -8.19 8.97
C ILE A 25 -4.97 -7.63 8.02
N ILE A 26 -4.86 -6.35 7.68
CA ILE A 26 -5.63 -5.70 6.61
C ILE A 26 -4.83 -5.83 5.31
N VAL A 27 -5.46 -6.30 4.23
CA VAL A 27 -4.82 -6.48 2.92
C VAL A 27 -5.53 -5.60 1.89
N ILE A 28 -4.77 -4.77 1.17
CA ILE A 28 -5.31 -3.79 0.23
C ILE A 28 -4.56 -3.91 -1.10
N ASN A 29 -5.30 -4.12 -2.19
CA ASN A 29 -4.75 -3.95 -3.53
C ASN A 29 -4.81 -2.46 -3.89
N ILE A 30 -3.66 -1.87 -4.19
CA ILE A 30 -3.54 -0.47 -4.62
C ILE A 30 -3.07 -0.34 -6.08
N ALA A 31 -3.24 -1.40 -6.88
CA ALA A 31 -2.90 -1.35 -8.29
C ALA A 31 -3.84 -0.37 -9.00
N ASN A 32 -3.33 0.82 -9.32
CA ASN A 32 -4.07 1.84 -10.03
C ASN A 32 -3.22 2.45 -11.15
N ARG A 33 -3.81 2.64 -12.33
CA ARG A 33 -3.14 3.20 -13.50
C ARG A 33 -2.77 4.68 -13.33
N TYR A 34 -3.56 5.44 -12.59
CA TYR A 34 -3.47 6.90 -12.56
C TYR A 34 -3.03 7.48 -11.21
N LEU A 35 -3.18 6.73 -10.12
CA LEU A 35 -2.97 7.22 -8.76
C LEU A 35 -1.98 6.33 -8.01
N ASN A 36 -1.12 6.93 -7.18
CA ASN A 36 -0.22 6.22 -6.27
C ASN A 36 -0.69 6.35 -4.82
N PHE A 37 -1.31 5.31 -4.28
CA PHE A 37 -1.84 5.30 -2.92
C PHE A 37 -0.82 4.93 -1.84
N GLU A 38 0.42 4.58 -2.21
CA GLU A 38 1.43 4.13 -1.25
C GLU A 38 1.58 5.12 -0.10
N HIS A 39 1.83 6.39 -0.41
CA HIS A 39 2.05 7.41 0.61
C HIS A 39 0.81 7.77 1.41
N VAL A 40 -0.39 7.59 0.85
CA VAL A 40 -1.65 7.78 1.57
C VAL A 40 -1.75 6.74 2.68
N LEU A 41 -1.50 5.47 2.34
CA LEU A 41 -1.49 4.38 3.31
C LEU A 41 -0.28 4.47 4.26
N GLY A 42 0.87 4.98 3.80
CA GLY A 42 2.02 5.27 4.64
C GLY A 42 1.69 6.28 5.74
N ASN A 43 1.05 7.40 5.41
CA ASN A 43 0.60 8.37 6.41
C ASN A 43 -0.43 7.76 7.38
N MET A 44 -1.27 6.84 6.92
CA MET A 44 -2.21 6.12 7.78
C MET A 44 -1.51 5.26 8.82
N THR A 45 -0.36 4.65 8.47
CA THR A 45 0.42 3.87 9.45
C THR A 45 0.90 4.74 10.62
N GLU A 46 1.37 5.95 10.33
CA GLU A 46 1.84 6.90 11.34
C GLU A 46 0.67 7.44 12.17
N ASP A 47 -0.44 7.82 11.53
CA ASP A 47 -1.62 8.39 12.19
C ASP A 47 -2.26 7.44 13.21
N ARG A 48 -2.30 6.14 12.87
CA ARG A 48 -2.93 5.11 13.71
C ARG A 48 -1.95 4.31 14.56
N ASN A 49 -0.65 4.65 14.49
CA ASN A 49 0.43 3.90 15.16
C ASN A 49 0.36 2.39 14.87
N ILE A 50 0.21 2.06 13.58
CA ILE A 50 0.21 0.70 13.05
C ILE A 50 1.40 0.53 12.11
N VAL A 51 1.62 -0.68 11.63
CA VAL A 51 2.69 -0.98 10.67
C VAL A 51 2.11 -1.33 9.31
N GLY A 52 2.85 -1.01 8.26
CA GLY A 52 2.48 -1.33 6.88
C GLY A 52 3.67 -1.81 6.09
N MET A 53 3.45 -2.82 5.26
CA MET A 53 4.39 -3.29 4.26
C MET A 53 3.72 -3.25 2.89
N ILE A 54 4.54 -3.02 1.87
CA ILE A 54 4.14 -3.06 0.48
C ILE A 54 5.00 -4.08 -0.25
N GLN A 55 4.34 -4.84 -1.11
CA GLN A 55 4.95 -5.66 -2.14
C GLN A 55 4.37 -5.18 -3.47
N GLY A 56 5.22 -4.91 -4.45
CA GLY A 56 4.78 -4.40 -5.73
C GLY A 56 5.83 -4.57 -6.82
N GLY A 57 5.37 -4.89 -8.01
CA GLY A 57 6.19 -4.95 -9.21
C GLY A 57 6.61 -3.54 -9.63
N TYR A 58 7.89 -3.23 -9.48
CA TYR A 58 8.50 -2.13 -10.21
C TYR A 58 8.41 -2.40 -11.72
N GLU A 59 8.31 -1.32 -12.50
CA GLU A 59 8.12 -1.33 -13.96
C GLU A 59 9.26 -2.05 -14.69
N VAL A 60 9.11 -3.35 -14.93
CA VAL A 60 9.84 -4.01 -16.01
C VAL A 60 9.22 -3.52 -17.31
N ARG A 61 9.96 -2.74 -18.09
CA ARG A 61 9.51 -2.01 -19.30
C ARG A 61 8.74 -2.85 -20.34
N GLU A 62 8.83 -4.17 -20.28
CA GLU A 62 8.24 -5.10 -21.26
C GLU A 62 7.13 -5.98 -20.70
N ILE A 63 6.93 -6.00 -19.38
CA ILE A 63 5.83 -6.76 -18.76
C ILE A 63 4.84 -5.76 -18.21
N ASP A 64 3.67 -5.74 -18.83
CA ASP A 64 2.50 -4.98 -18.41
C ASP A 64 1.98 -5.55 -17.07
N LYS A 65 2.74 -5.38 -15.98
CA LYS A 65 2.35 -5.78 -14.62
C LYS A 65 1.39 -4.75 -14.04
N TYR A 66 0.31 -4.45 -14.78
CA TYR A 66 -0.90 -3.96 -14.14
C TYR A 66 -1.41 -5.09 -13.23
N GLY A 67 -1.12 -5.08 -11.92
CA GLY A 67 -1.87 -6.00 -11.08
C GLY A 67 -1.51 -6.23 -9.62
N THR A 68 -0.30 -5.97 -9.13
CA THR A 68 0.05 -6.52 -7.80
C THR A 68 0.80 -5.58 -6.90
N ASN A 69 0.35 -4.32 -6.77
CA ASN A 69 0.76 -3.51 -5.62
C ASN A 69 -0.15 -3.86 -4.45
N TRP A 70 0.35 -4.69 -3.55
CA TRP A 70 -0.34 -5.11 -2.34
C TRP A 70 0.25 -4.42 -1.13
N VAL A 71 -0.62 -3.81 -0.34
CA VAL A 71 -0.27 -3.28 0.98
C VAL A 71 -0.90 -4.17 2.03
N VAL A 72 -0.09 -4.58 3.00
CA VAL A 72 -0.54 -5.26 4.21
C VAL A 72 -0.31 -4.35 5.41
N MET A 73 -1.28 -4.24 6.30
CA MET A 73 -1.23 -3.38 7.48
C MET A 73 -1.70 -4.15 8.70
N ALA A 74 -0.98 -4.02 9.81
CA ALA A 74 -1.28 -4.72 11.05
C ALA A 74 -0.91 -3.87 12.25
N ARG A 75 -1.35 -4.25 13.45
CA ARG A 75 -1.09 -3.45 14.65
C ARG A 75 0.40 -3.48 15.03
N LYS A 76 1.07 -4.62 14.80
CA LYS A 76 2.49 -4.79 15.08
C LYS A 76 3.19 -5.58 13.99
N THR A 77 4.51 -5.46 13.92
CA THR A 77 5.33 -6.14 12.91
C THR A 77 5.23 -7.67 13.04
N GLU A 78 5.08 -8.18 14.26
CA GLU A 78 5.00 -9.63 14.52
C GLU A 78 3.72 -10.25 13.95
N ASP A 79 2.65 -9.44 13.78
CA ASP A 79 1.38 -9.90 13.21
C ASP A 79 1.54 -10.33 11.74
N PHE A 80 2.59 -9.88 11.05
CA PHE A 80 2.86 -10.26 9.66
C PHE A 80 3.43 -11.68 9.49
N GLY A 81 3.84 -12.34 10.58
CA GLY A 81 4.44 -13.67 10.52
C GLY A 81 5.64 -13.73 9.56
N VAL A 82 5.60 -14.66 8.61
CA VAL A 82 6.71 -14.91 7.66
C VAL A 82 6.78 -13.94 6.49
N LEU A 83 5.79 -13.05 6.30
CA LEU A 83 5.73 -12.15 5.14
C LEU A 83 7.03 -11.37 4.91
N PRO A 84 7.68 -10.74 5.91
CA PRO A 84 8.93 -10.00 5.71
C PRO A 84 10.09 -10.85 5.16
N GLU A 85 10.02 -12.17 5.32
CA GLU A 85 11.04 -13.13 4.88
C GLU A 85 10.77 -13.65 3.47
N LEU A 86 9.53 -13.54 2.98
CA LEU A 86 9.14 -14.04 1.67
C LEU A 86 9.79 -13.20 0.56
N LYS A 87 10.32 -13.92 -0.43
CA LYS A 87 10.88 -13.35 -1.64
C LYS A 87 10.34 -14.10 -2.85
N ALA A 88 10.00 -13.38 -3.91
CA ALA A 88 9.65 -13.98 -5.19
C ALA A 88 10.72 -13.62 -6.22
N GLU A 89 11.42 -14.62 -6.72
CA GLU A 89 12.40 -14.45 -7.78
C GLU A 89 11.71 -14.58 -9.14
N LEU A 90 11.89 -13.59 -9.99
CA LEU A 90 11.39 -13.56 -11.35
C LEU A 90 12.59 -13.42 -12.28
N LYS A 91 12.74 -14.40 -13.16
CA LYS A 91 13.77 -14.39 -14.20
C LYS A 91 13.10 -14.14 -15.54
N THR A 92 13.60 -13.16 -16.26
CA THR A 92 13.21 -12.88 -17.63
C THR A 92 14.44 -12.98 -18.53
N ASP A 93 14.24 -13.07 -19.84
CA ASP A 93 15.37 -13.12 -20.79
C ASP A 93 16.23 -11.84 -20.74
N SER A 94 15.69 -10.73 -20.21
CA SER A 94 16.34 -9.42 -20.15
C SER A 94 16.82 -9.02 -18.74
N GLU A 95 16.21 -9.50 -17.67
CA GLU A 95 16.58 -9.14 -16.28
C GLU A 95 16.13 -10.18 -15.24
N ASP A 96 16.98 -10.40 -14.23
CA ASP A 96 16.65 -11.13 -13.00
C ASP A 96 16.21 -10.12 -11.92
N TRP A 97 15.05 -10.33 -11.32
CA TRP A 97 14.53 -9.47 -10.25
C TRP A 97 13.98 -10.26 -9.07
N VAL A 98 14.13 -9.71 -7.87
CA VAL A 98 13.62 -10.30 -6.62
C VAL A 98 12.63 -9.34 -5.98
N GLU A 99 11.38 -9.79 -5.87
CA GLU A 99 10.31 -9.11 -5.16
C GLU A 99 10.42 -9.41 -3.66
N THR A 100 10.46 -8.36 -2.84
CA THR A 100 10.44 -8.50 -1.38
C THR A 100 9.40 -7.57 -0.76
N TRP A 101 8.92 -7.93 0.43
CA TRP A 101 8.14 -7.01 1.24
C TRP A 101 9.06 -5.93 1.79
N ARG A 102 8.65 -4.67 1.63
CA ARG A 102 9.34 -3.53 2.22
C ARG A 102 8.37 -2.72 3.07
N LYS A 103 8.90 -1.94 4.01
CA LYS A 103 8.11 -0.97 4.75
C LYS A 103 7.46 0.02 3.77
N ILE A 104 6.19 0.34 3.99
CA ILE A 104 5.49 1.36 3.22
C ILE A 104 6.03 2.76 3.55
N GLU A 105 6.15 3.63 2.56
CA GLU A 105 6.69 4.98 2.76
C GLU A 105 5.58 6.00 3.00
N SER A 106 5.74 6.82 4.05
CA SER A 106 4.88 7.98 4.30
C SER A 106 5.34 9.22 3.54
N ASN A 107 4.43 10.17 3.34
CA ASN A 107 4.76 11.51 2.87
C ASN A 107 3.91 12.53 3.63
N PRO A 108 4.44 13.14 4.71
CA PRO A 108 3.68 14.07 5.55
C PRO A 108 3.05 15.25 4.80
N LYS A 109 3.59 15.64 3.63
CA LYS A 109 3.06 16.74 2.81
C LYS A 109 1.68 16.45 2.23
N LEU A 110 1.31 15.18 2.09
CA LEU A 110 -0.02 14.78 1.58
C LEU A 110 -1.11 14.86 2.65
N GLY A 111 -0.71 14.91 3.93
CA GLY A 111 -1.62 14.80 5.06
C GLY A 111 -2.27 13.41 5.17
N VAL A 112 -3.09 13.24 6.19
CA VAL A 112 -3.91 12.04 6.39
C VAL A 112 -5.27 12.28 5.75
N TRP A 113 -5.76 11.30 4.99
CA TRP A 113 -7.09 11.39 4.41
C TRP A 113 -8.16 11.08 5.46
N THR A 114 -9.21 11.88 5.46
CA THR A 114 -10.38 11.75 6.33
C THR A 114 -11.64 11.76 5.47
N ASP A 115 -12.78 11.41 6.04
CA ASP A 115 -14.06 11.46 5.30
C ASP A 115 -14.35 12.87 4.72
N ASP A 116 -13.90 13.92 5.40
CA ASP A 116 -14.04 15.33 4.96
C ASP A 116 -12.86 15.85 4.11
N TYR A 117 -11.77 15.09 3.96
CA TYR A 117 -10.57 15.54 3.25
C TYR A 117 -9.86 14.43 2.48
N SER A 118 -9.71 14.65 1.17
CA SER A 118 -8.82 13.84 0.31
C SER A 118 -8.17 14.73 -0.74
N ASN A 119 -6.92 14.40 -1.11
CA ASN A 119 -6.14 15.17 -2.08
C ASN A 119 -5.65 14.26 -3.22
N LEU A 120 -6.56 13.98 -4.15
CA LEU A 120 -6.29 13.18 -5.33
C LEU A 120 -5.25 13.79 -6.29
N PRO A 121 -5.27 15.10 -6.59
CA PRO A 121 -4.29 15.70 -7.51
C PRO A 121 -2.84 15.49 -7.07
N SER A 122 -2.57 15.50 -5.76
CA SER A 122 -1.22 15.32 -5.24
C SER A 122 -0.68 13.89 -5.32
N ILE A 123 -1.52 12.90 -5.62
CA ILE A 123 -1.11 11.50 -5.78
C ILE A 123 -1.19 11.00 -7.22
N PHE A 124 -1.41 11.92 -8.17
CA PHE A 124 -1.46 11.57 -9.58
C PHE A 124 -0.10 11.10 -10.10
N LYS A 125 -0.09 10.00 -10.84
CA LYS A 125 1.09 9.52 -11.58
C LYS A 125 1.24 10.41 -12.80
N TRP A 126 1.96 11.51 -12.65
CA TRP A 126 2.33 12.36 -13.78
C TRP A 126 3.25 11.55 -14.69
N SER A 127 2.73 11.08 -15.82
CA SER A 127 3.54 10.44 -16.86
C SER A 127 4.63 11.43 -17.27
N ARG A 128 5.89 11.00 -17.21
CA ARG A 128 6.94 11.57 -18.05
C ARG A 128 6.93 10.85 -19.38
#